data_AF-M0MPG4-F1
#
_entry.id   AF-M0MPG4-F1
#
_cell.length_a   1.000
_cell.length_b   1.000
_cell.length_c   1.000
_cell.angle_alpha   90.00
_cell.angle_beta   90.00
_cell.angle_gamma   90.00
#
_symmetry.space_group_name_H-M   'P 1'
#
loop_
_entity.id
_entity.type
_entity.pdbx_description
1 polymer ?
#
loop_
_entity_poly.entity_id
_entity_poly.type
_entity_poly.pdbx_seq_one_letter_code
_entity_poly.pdbx_strand_id
1 'polypeptide(L)' 'MYLPEDLHTELDIRFDELNARYKREHDQPLEKNRDYYPAVIKASLEGKDVKDILDI' A
#
# COMPACT_ATOMS: atom_id res chain seq x y z
N MET A 1 -13.55 -11.30 -7.63
CA MET A 1 -14.42 -10.22 -7.15
C MET A 1 -13.81 -8.93 -7.65
N TYR A 2 -14.56 -8.06 -8.33
CA TYR A 2 -14.04 -6.76 -8.78
C TYR A 2 -14.27 -5.73 -7.68
N LEU A 3 -13.25 -4.92 -7.40
CA LEU A 3 -13.42 -3.75 -6.54
C LEU A 3 -14.27 -2.70 -7.26
N PRO A 4 -15.08 -1.92 -6.53
CA PRO A 4 -15.64 -0.67 -7.05
C PRO A 4 -14.53 0.22 -7.64
N GLU A 5 -14.81 0.88 -8.77
CA GLU A 5 -13.81 1.65 -9.53
C GLU A 5 -13.22 2.82 -8.73
N ASP A 6 -14.06 3.46 -7.93
CA ASP A 6 -13.68 4.50 -6.97
C ASP A 6 -12.65 3.98 -5.95
N LEU A 7 -12.90 2.79 -5.40
CA LEU A 7 -11.98 2.18 -4.44
C LEU A 7 -10.69 1.72 -5.10
N HIS A 8 -10.75 1.22 -6.34
CA HIS A 8 -9.56 0.87 -7.10
C HIS A 8 -8.68 2.10 -7.35
N THR A 9 -9.30 3.21 -7.76
CA THR A 9 -8.60 4.47 -8.02
C THR A 9 -7.93 5.01 -6.76
N GLU A 10 -8.62 4.99 -5.62
CA GLU A 10 -8.07 5.43 -4.33
C GLU A 10 -6.86 4.57 -3.91
N LEU A 11 -6.94 3.25 -4.07
CA LEU A 11 -5.82 2.35 -3.79
C LEU A 11 -4.62 2.59 -4.69
N ASP A 12 -4.85 2.90 -5.96
CA ASP A 12 -3.77 3.21 -6.90
C ASP A 12 -3.06 4.51 -6.53
N ILE A 13 -3.80 5.57 -6.19
CA ILE A 13 -3.22 6.86 -5.75
C ILE A 13 -2.37 6.65 -4.49
N ARG A 14 -2.91 5.95 -3.48
CA ARG A 14 -2.18 5.67 -2.25
C ARG A 14 -0.95 4.80 -2.48
N PHE A 15 -1.03 3.82 -3.37
CA PHE A 15 0.12 3.01 -3.74
C PHE A 15 1.23 3.89 -4.33
N ASP A 16 0.92 4.79 -5.25
CA ASP A 16 1.93 5.64 -5.89
C ASP A 16 2.65 6.53 -4.86
N GLU A 17 1.92 7.08 -3.89
CA GLU A 17 2.50 7.86 -2.79
C GLU A 17 3.44 7.04 -1.91
N LEU A 18 3.00 5.84 -1.49
CA LEU A 18 3.78 4.96 -0.62
C LEU A 18 4.99 4.37 -1.35
N ASN A 19 4.83 3.99 -2.62
CA ASN A 19 5.91 3.49 -3.46
C ASN A 19 6.99 4.55 -3.67
N ALA A 20 6.61 5.81 -3.86
CA ALA A 20 7.58 6.90 -3.96
C ALA A 20 8.38 7.12 -2.66
N ARG A 21 7.79 6.86 -1.49
CA ARG A 21 8.50 6.92 -0.19
C ARG A 21 9.41 5.70 -0.02
N TYR A 22 8.86 4.50 -0.18
CA TYR A 22 9.58 3.24 -0.05
C TYR A 22 10.82 3.18 -0.96
N LYS A 23 10.71 3.66 -2.22
CA LYS A 23 11.86 3.77 -3.13
C LYS A 23 12.99 4.65 -2.61
N ARG A 24 12.69 5.71 -1.86
CA ARG A 24 13.71 6.60 -1.28
C ARG A 24 14.39 5.98 -0.07
N GLU A 25 13.69 5.12 0.66
CA GLU A 25 14.18 4.55 1.92
C GLU A 25 14.89 3.22 1.72
N HIS A 26 14.44 2.42 0.75
CA HIS A 26 14.94 1.05 0.51
C HIS A 26 15.61 0.86 -0.86
N ASP A 27 15.72 1.93 -1.68
CA ASP A 27 16.26 1.88 -3.05
C ASP A 27 15.56 0.85 -3.97
N GLN A 28 14.34 0.43 -3.61
CA GLN A 28 13.56 -0.59 -4.33
C GLN A 28 12.09 -0.17 -4.46
N PRO A 29 11.38 -0.57 -5.54
CA PRO A 29 9.95 -0.35 -5.67
C PRO A 29 9.13 -1.28 -4.77
N LEU A 30 8.00 -0.80 -4.27
CA LEU A 30 6.93 -1.66 -3.73
C LEU A 30 6.26 -2.44 -4.85
N GLU A 31 5.96 -3.71 -4.59
CA GLU A 31 5.11 -4.53 -5.45
C GLU A 31 3.65 -4.51 -4.95
N LYS A 32 2.71 -4.14 -5.81
CA LYS A 32 1.28 -4.02 -5.45
C LYS A 32 0.73 -5.30 -4.79
N ASN A 33 0.94 -6.44 -5.44
CA ASN A 33 0.34 -7.71 -5.02
C ASN A 33 1.09 -8.39 -3.88
N ARG A 34 2.42 -8.23 -3.82
CA ARG A 34 3.26 -8.89 -2.82
C ARG A 34 3.34 -8.09 -1.52
N ASP A 35 3.42 -6.77 -1.62
CA ASP A 35 3.77 -5.91 -0.49
C ASP A 35 2.57 -5.03 -0.09
N TYR A 36 2.01 -4.26 -1.04
CA TYR A 36 1.03 -3.22 -0.74
C TYR A 36 -0.36 -3.75 -0.31
N TYR A 37 -1.03 -4.55 -1.13
CA TYR A 37 -2.37 -5.04 -0.77
C TYR A 37 -2.38 -5.87 0.52
N PRO A 38 -1.40 -6.76 0.77
CA PRO A 38 -1.28 -7.44 2.06
C PRO A 38 -1.11 -6.46 3.23
N ALA A 39 -0.29 -5.40 3.07
CA ALA A 39 -0.11 -4.39 4.09
C ALA A 39 -1.40 -3.61 4.38
N VAL A 40 -2.16 -3.22 3.34
CA VAL A 40 -3.46 -2.55 3.47
C VAL A 40 -4.45 -3.42 4.25
N ILE A 41 -4.56 -4.70 3.90
CA ILE A 41 -5.46 -5.64 4.59
C ILE A 41 -5.04 -5.82 6.05
N LYS A 42 -3.74 -6.02 6.30
CA LYS A 42 -3.21 -6.20 7.65
C LYS A 42 -3.42 -4.97 8.53
N ALA A 43 -3.12 -3.78 8.00
CA ALA A 43 -3.35 -2.50 8.68
C ALA A 43 -4.82 -2.33 9.07
N SER A 44 -5.75 -2.65 8.15
CA SER A 44 -7.19 -2.59 8.39
C SER A 44 -7.64 -3.56 9.50
N LEU A 45 -7.11 -4.79 9.50
CA LEU A 45 -7.44 -5.81 10.51
C LEU A 45 -6.84 -5.48 11.89
N GLU A 46 -5.66 -4.87 11.94
CA GLU A 46 -4.96 -4.53 13.18
C GLU A 46 -5.28 -3.12 13.70
N GLY A 47 -6.03 -2.31 12.94
CA GLY A 47 -6.32 -0.91 13.27
C GLY A 47 -5.07 -0.02 13.27
N LYS A 48 -4.08 -0.32 12.42
CA LYS A 48 -2.81 0.40 12.28
C LYS A 48 -2.75 1.20 10.98
N ASP A 49 -1.74 2.06 10.83
CA ASP A 49 -1.44 2.68 9.54
C ASP A 49 -0.71 1.69 8.62
N VAL A 50 -0.91 1.82 7.31
CA VAL A 50 -0.22 0.99 6.30
C VAL A 50 1.29 1.24 6.33
N LYS A 51 1.69 2.48 6.64
CA LYS A 51 3.08 2.89 6.79
C LYS A 51 3.78 2.12 7.91
N ASP A 52 3.11 1.93 9.05
CA ASP A 52 3.63 1.14 10.16
C ASP A 52 3.88 -0.33 9.76
N ILE A 53 3.08 -0.86 8.83
CA ILE A 53 3.23 -2.24 8.32
C ILE A 53 4.37 -2.33 7.30
N LEU A 54 4.56 -1.27 6.50
CA LEU A 54 5.59 -1.17 5.46
C LEU A 54 6.94 -0.66 5.97
N ASP A 55 7.02 -0.25 7.24
CA ASP A 55 8.21 0.32 7.89
C ASP A 55 8.72 1.61 7.22
N ILE A 56 7.78 2.51 6.85
CA ILE A 56 8.01 3.82 6.18
C ILE A 56 7.17 4.96 6.78
#